data_AF-A0A172Z2E0-F1
#
_entry.id   AF-A0A172Z2E0-F1
#
_cell.length_a   1.000
_cell.length_b   1.000
_cell.length_c   1.000
_cell.angle_alpha   90.00
_cell.angle_beta   90.00
_cell.angle_gamma   90.00
#
_symmetry.space_group_name_H-M   'P 1'
#
loop_
_entity.id
_entity.type
_entity.pdbx_description
1 polymer ?
#
loop_
_entity_poly.entity_id
_entity_poly.type
_entity_poly.pdbx_seq_one_letter_code
_entity_poly.pdbx_strand_id
1 'polypeptide(L)'
;MQNISKFFYTLLTTRTFWHPARPFPYRACILSDAQTPRPRYKSDLIYGLEDRPHFTAAIFAALQHVLASFVGIITPTLIVGGVLGLESEVPYLVSMALFVSGLGTFVQARTFGPIGSGLLCLQGTSFSFISVILSAGFMVKARGGGTDEILSTIFGICFFAAFIEVVLSQFIGKLRKLITPVVTGTIITLMGLSLIKVAVTDMAGGFGSSDLGAASNMGLAALVLLTIVVLNRFSNPFLRLGSIVIGLTLGFVVAWWMGRVDMAALPQVPLISVPVPFKYGFSFDWVAFIPVAVIFLISPLEAAGDLTANSMISQQPVKGPLYIKRIKSGLLADGLNSAMAATFNSLPMVTFAQNNGVIQLTGVASRYVAYFIAGLLVLLGLFPMIGAVLQLMPKPVLGGATLIMFGTVAVAGIKILAEAGLHRRNVLIVAISLGMGLGVAAVPEVLRDLPKALHNIFESPITVGAFCAIVLNIFLPEEFLELEEDEFDPESSTLKVMQDPDVTK
;
A
#
# COMPACT_ATOMS: atom_id res chain seq x y z
N MET A 1 16.90 -26.31 30.63
CA MET A 1 17.20 -25.75 29.29
C MET A 1 17.62 -26.78 28.23
N GLN A 2 18.08 -27.99 28.57
CA GLN A 2 18.46 -29.02 27.55
C GLN A 2 17.31 -29.85 26.97
N ASN A 3 16.12 -29.89 27.59
CA ASN A 3 14.99 -30.70 27.09
C ASN A 3 14.12 -30.01 26.02
N ILE A 4 14.21 -28.68 25.85
CA ILE A 4 13.44 -27.95 24.82
C ILE A 4 14.14 -28.07 23.45
N SER A 5 15.48 -28.09 23.43
CA SER A 5 16.28 -28.30 22.22
C SER A 5 16.03 -29.69 21.60
N LYS A 6 15.96 -30.75 22.41
CA LYS A 6 15.64 -32.11 21.95
C LYS A 6 14.22 -32.25 21.39
N PHE A 7 13.26 -31.51 21.91
CA PHE A 7 11.89 -31.50 21.38
C PHE A 7 11.83 -30.90 19.97
N PHE A 8 12.52 -29.78 19.73
CA PHE A 8 12.61 -29.16 18.40
C PHE A 8 13.39 -30.00 17.39
N TYR A 9 14.48 -30.66 17.81
CA TYR A 9 15.28 -31.51 16.93
C TYR A 9 14.54 -32.78 16.47
N THR A 10 13.68 -33.33 17.33
CA THR A 10 12.87 -34.53 17.02
C THR A 10 11.70 -34.21 16.08
N LEU A 11 11.14 -32.98 16.16
CA LEU A 11 10.11 -32.50 15.23
C LEU A 11 10.66 -32.24 13.82
N LEU A 12 11.94 -31.88 13.69
CA LEU A 12 12.59 -31.58 12.41
C LEU A 12 13.15 -32.83 11.69
N THR A 13 13.28 -33.98 12.38
CA THR A 13 13.94 -35.18 11.85
C THR A 13 13.02 -36.38 11.65
N THR A 14 11.75 -36.30 12.07
CA THR A 14 10.77 -37.37 11.81
C THR A 14 10.27 -37.32 10.36
N ARG A 15 10.83 -38.23 9.55
CA ARG A 15 10.57 -38.47 8.12
C ARG A 15 9.13 -38.83 7.73
N THR A 16 8.16 -38.71 8.64
CA THR A 16 6.75 -39.04 8.42
C THR A 16 5.89 -37.85 7.96
N PHE A 17 6.46 -36.65 7.85
CA PHE A 17 5.76 -35.42 7.40
C PHE A 17 6.04 -35.00 5.95
N TRP A 18 6.88 -35.74 5.21
CA TRP A 18 7.18 -35.50 3.81
C TRP A 18 6.64 -36.65 2.95
N HIS A 19 5.44 -36.51 2.44
CA HIS A 19 4.99 -37.35 1.31
C HIS A 19 5.67 -36.83 0.03
N PRO A 20 6.48 -37.64 -0.67
CA PRO A 20 6.87 -37.30 -2.03
C PRO A 20 5.67 -37.52 -2.95
N ALA A 21 5.40 -36.54 -3.81
CA ALA A 21 4.44 -36.64 -4.89
C ALA A 21 4.72 -37.90 -5.73
N ARG A 22 3.66 -38.66 -6.03
CA ARG A 22 3.75 -39.84 -6.90
C ARG A 22 4.22 -39.40 -8.31
N PRO A 23 5.16 -40.11 -8.95
CA PRO A 23 5.53 -39.82 -10.32
C PRO A 23 4.39 -40.20 -11.27
N PHE A 24 3.97 -39.26 -12.11
CA PHE A 24 3.07 -39.53 -13.24
C PHE A 24 3.81 -40.40 -14.28
N PRO A 25 3.20 -41.47 -14.82
CA PRO A 25 3.81 -42.24 -15.88
C PRO A 25 3.66 -41.50 -17.22
N TYR A 26 4.78 -41.10 -17.82
CA TYR A 26 4.83 -40.69 -19.22
C TYR A 26 4.60 -41.94 -20.10
N ARG A 27 3.41 -42.07 -20.68
CA ARG A 27 3.22 -42.86 -21.90
C ARG A 27 3.16 -41.90 -23.08
N ALA A 28 4.16 -42.00 -23.94
CA ALA A 28 4.17 -41.38 -25.25
C ALA A 28 2.96 -41.86 -26.06
N CYS A 29 2.13 -40.92 -26.52
CA CYS A 29 1.15 -41.16 -27.57
C CYS A 29 1.42 -40.13 -28.66
N ILE A 30 2.07 -40.60 -29.72
CA ILE A 30 2.31 -39.87 -30.97
C ILE A 30 0.99 -39.89 -31.74
N LEU A 31 0.29 -38.76 -31.86
CA LEU A 31 -0.70 -38.54 -32.93
C LEU A 31 -0.90 -37.03 -33.22
N SER A 32 -0.46 -36.65 -34.42
CA SER A 32 -1.14 -35.79 -35.43
C SER A 32 -1.74 -34.43 -35.04
N ASP A 33 -1.20 -33.38 -35.68
CA ASP A 33 -1.81 -32.10 -36.08
C ASP A 33 -3.19 -31.75 -35.51
N ALA A 34 -3.21 -30.91 -34.48
CA ALA A 34 -4.29 -29.96 -34.20
C ALA A 34 -3.72 -28.79 -33.39
N GLN A 35 -4.03 -27.56 -33.81
CA GLN A 35 -3.68 -26.30 -33.14
C GLN A 35 -3.88 -26.42 -31.61
N THR A 36 -2.79 -26.43 -30.85
CA THR A 36 -2.85 -26.43 -29.40
C THR A 36 -3.32 -25.06 -28.91
N PRO A 37 -4.46 -24.96 -28.20
CA PRO A 37 -4.82 -23.72 -27.54
C PRO A 37 -3.75 -23.43 -26.49
N ARG A 38 -3.20 -22.20 -26.51
CA ARG A 38 -2.28 -21.68 -25.48
C ARG A 38 -2.79 -22.07 -24.10
N PRO A 39 -1.93 -22.48 -23.14
CA PRO A 39 -2.39 -22.87 -21.82
C PRO A 39 -3.14 -21.69 -21.20
N ARG A 40 -4.47 -21.81 -21.08
CA ARG A 40 -5.27 -20.93 -20.23
C ARG A 40 -4.73 -21.14 -18.82
N TYR A 41 -4.05 -20.12 -18.28
CA TYR A 41 -3.86 -20.00 -16.84
C TYR A 41 -5.23 -20.27 -16.21
N LYS A 42 -5.37 -21.34 -15.42
CA LYS A 42 -6.61 -21.57 -14.66
C LYS A 42 -6.83 -20.31 -13.84
N SER A 43 -7.93 -19.62 -14.10
CA SER A 43 -8.27 -18.40 -13.39
C SER A 43 -8.57 -18.77 -11.95
N ASP A 44 -7.69 -18.38 -11.02
CA ASP A 44 -7.94 -18.45 -9.59
C ASP A 44 -9.00 -17.43 -9.12
N LEU A 45 -9.51 -16.58 -10.04
CA LEU A 45 -10.61 -15.66 -9.75
C LEU A 45 -11.94 -16.43 -9.62
N ILE A 46 -12.61 -16.20 -8.49
CA ILE A 46 -13.99 -16.60 -8.22
C ILE A 46 -14.96 -15.65 -8.93
N TYR A 47 -14.66 -14.35 -8.92
CA TYR A 47 -15.42 -13.32 -9.63
C TYR A 47 -14.48 -12.45 -10.44
N GLY A 48 -14.61 -12.49 -11.76
CA GLY A 48 -13.96 -11.61 -12.70
C GLY A 48 -14.49 -10.18 -12.62
N LEU A 49 -13.81 -9.27 -13.32
CA LEU A 49 -14.07 -7.83 -13.24
C LEU A 49 -15.54 -7.45 -13.49
N GLU A 50 -16.18 -8.09 -14.46
CA GLU A 50 -17.54 -7.76 -14.90
C GLU A 50 -18.63 -8.61 -14.26
N ASP A 51 -18.25 -9.57 -13.42
CA ASP A 51 -19.20 -10.47 -12.79
C ASP A 51 -20.05 -9.71 -11.77
N ARG A 52 -21.32 -10.08 -11.66
CA ARG A 52 -22.28 -9.50 -10.71
C ARG A 52 -22.63 -10.55 -9.66
N PRO A 53 -21.92 -10.61 -8.52
CA PRO A 53 -22.25 -11.55 -7.47
C PRO A 53 -23.65 -11.27 -6.93
N HIS A 54 -24.32 -12.31 -6.43
CA HIS A 54 -25.56 -12.14 -5.68
C HIS A 54 -25.32 -11.22 -4.46
N PHE A 55 -26.33 -10.48 -4.03
CA PHE A 55 -26.22 -9.46 -2.99
C PHE A 55 -25.46 -9.93 -1.74
N THR A 56 -25.76 -11.14 -1.26
CA THR A 56 -25.13 -11.75 -0.09
C THR A 56 -23.65 -12.05 -0.30
N ALA A 57 -23.25 -12.53 -1.47
CA ALA A 57 -21.84 -12.75 -1.80
C ALA A 57 -21.09 -11.42 -1.99
N ALA A 58 -21.75 -10.43 -2.61
CA ALA A 58 -21.18 -9.12 -2.85
C ALA A 58 -20.93 -8.35 -1.54
N ILE A 59 -21.90 -8.34 -0.61
CA ILE A 59 -21.72 -7.67 0.69
C ILE A 59 -20.66 -8.36 1.54
N PHE A 60 -20.59 -9.70 1.47
CA PHE A 60 -19.62 -10.48 2.21
C PHE A 60 -18.19 -10.26 1.71
N ALA A 61 -18.00 -10.25 0.39
CA ALA A 61 -16.72 -9.88 -0.21
C ALA A 61 -16.36 -8.41 0.09
N ALA A 62 -17.32 -7.49 -0.02
CA ALA A 62 -17.11 -6.08 0.30
C ALA A 62 -16.64 -5.90 1.75
N LEU A 63 -17.24 -6.62 2.70
CA LEU A 63 -16.82 -6.59 4.10
C LEU A 63 -15.37 -7.09 4.27
N GLN A 64 -14.94 -8.12 3.55
CA GLN A 64 -13.55 -8.58 3.58
C GLN A 64 -12.57 -7.49 3.11
N HIS A 65 -12.87 -6.84 1.98
CA HIS A 65 -12.05 -5.75 1.45
C HIS A 65 -12.01 -4.55 2.41
N VAL A 66 -13.15 -4.17 2.97
CA VAL A 66 -13.23 -3.10 3.98
C VAL A 66 -12.40 -3.46 5.21
N LEU A 67 -12.58 -4.64 5.80
CA LEU A 67 -11.81 -5.06 6.98
C LEU A 67 -10.30 -5.09 6.73
N ALA A 68 -9.88 -5.53 5.55
CA ALA A 68 -8.47 -5.62 5.19
C ALA A 68 -7.82 -4.24 4.95
N SER A 69 -8.59 -3.28 4.42
CA SER A 69 -8.10 -1.93 4.11
C SER A 69 -8.32 -0.90 5.22
N PHE A 70 -9.24 -1.19 6.16
CA PHE A 70 -9.71 -0.27 7.19
C PHE A 70 -8.57 0.42 7.93
N VAL A 71 -7.62 -0.36 8.44
CA VAL A 71 -6.48 0.16 9.22
C VAL A 71 -5.61 1.06 8.36
N GLY A 72 -5.30 0.66 7.12
CA GLY A 72 -4.46 1.49 6.26
C GLY A 72 -5.11 2.80 5.83
N ILE A 73 -6.44 2.88 5.75
CA ILE A 73 -7.16 4.12 5.45
C ILE A 73 -7.07 5.11 6.62
N ILE A 74 -7.23 4.63 7.86
CA ILE A 74 -7.31 5.48 9.06
C ILE A 74 -5.94 5.86 9.64
N THR A 75 -4.93 4.99 9.49
CA THR A 75 -3.64 5.15 10.16
C THR A 75 -2.94 6.47 9.81
N PRO A 76 -2.84 6.91 8.54
CA PRO A 76 -2.19 8.19 8.23
C PRO A 76 -2.83 9.37 8.98
N THR A 77 -4.15 9.40 9.08
CA THR A 77 -4.89 10.43 9.80
C THR A 77 -4.60 10.38 11.31
N LEU A 78 -4.53 9.19 11.90
CA LEU A 78 -4.17 9.02 13.32
C LEU A 78 -2.72 9.44 13.61
N ILE A 79 -1.79 9.19 12.67
CA ILE A 79 -0.40 9.61 12.77
C ILE A 79 -0.31 11.13 12.70
N VAL A 80 -0.86 11.75 11.64
CA VAL A 80 -0.82 13.20 11.44
C VAL A 80 -1.49 13.92 12.59
N GLY A 81 -2.68 13.47 13.01
CA GLY A 81 -3.41 14.09 14.10
C GLY A 81 -2.69 14.01 15.44
N GLY A 82 -2.11 12.85 15.78
CA GLY A 82 -1.38 12.70 17.06
C GLY A 82 -0.04 13.43 17.09
N VAL A 83 0.68 13.50 15.97
CA VAL A 83 2.00 14.15 15.93
C VAL A 83 1.88 15.67 15.90
N LEU A 84 0.86 16.22 15.23
CA LEU A 84 0.63 17.67 15.17
C LEU A 84 -0.12 18.22 16.39
N GLY A 85 -0.70 17.36 17.24
CA GLY A 85 -1.51 17.77 18.38
C GLY A 85 -2.90 18.25 17.96
N LEU A 86 -3.54 17.51 17.06
CA LEU A 86 -4.88 17.79 16.51
C LEU A 86 -5.93 16.82 17.08
N GLU A 87 -5.73 16.35 18.32
CA GLU A 87 -6.52 15.30 18.96
C GLU A 87 -8.02 15.61 18.92
N SER A 88 -8.43 16.86 19.12
CA SER A 88 -9.84 17.26 19.08
C SER A 88 -10.51 16.97 17.72
N GLU A 89 -9.74 17.01 16.64
CA GLU A 89 -10.25 16.87 15.28
C GLU A 89 -10.09 15.45 14.71
N VAL A 90 -9.26 14.61 15.33
CA VAL A 90 -9.00 13.24 14.87
C VAL A 90 -10.27 12.44 14.59
N PRO A 91 -11.32 12.44 15.46
CA PRO A 91 -12.54 11.69 15.18
C PRO A 91 -13.23 12.13 13.89
N TYR A 92 -13.28 13.43 13.63
CA TYR A 92 -13.85 14.00 12.41
C TYR A 92 -12.99 13.66 11.19
N LEU A 93 -11.68 13.82 11.29
CA LEU A 93 -10.76 13.55 10.17
C LEU A 93 -10.76 12.07 9.77
N VAL A 94 -10.86 11.14 10.72
CA VAL A 94 -10.97 9.70 10.44
C VAL A 94 -12.30 9.39 9.74
N SER A 95 -13.39 10.00 10.20
CA SER A 95 -14.71 9.93 9.58
C SER A 95 -14.67 10.41 8.12
N MET A 96 -14.04 11.56 7.85
CA MET A 96 -13.87 12.08 6.50
C MET A 96 -12.96 11.21 5.63
N ALA A 97 -11.88 10.65 6.19
CA ALA A 97 -11.00 9.73 5.45
C ALA A 97 -11.74 8.48 4.96
N LEU A 98 -12.59 7.89 5.79
CA LEU A 98 -13.45 6.76 5.39
C LEU A 98 -14.51 7.19 4.37
N PHE A 99 -15.16 8.33 4.59
CA PHE A 99 -16.19 8.85 3.70
C PHE A 99 -15.65 9.09 2.28
N VAL A 100 -14.55 9.83 2.16
CA VAL A 100 -13.95 10.14 0.85
C VAL A 100 -13.31 8.88 0.23
N SER A 101 -12.75 7.97 1.03
CA SER A 101 -12.28 6.66 0.55
C SER A 101 -13.39 5.89 -0.16
N GLY A 102 -14.60 5.90 0.39
CA GLY A 102 -15.78 5.34 -0.26
C GLY A 102 -16.12 6.04 -1.57
N LEU A 103 -16.20 7.38 -1.58
CA LEU A 103 -16.49 8.16 -2.79
C LEU A 103 -15.45 7.94 -3.89
N GLY A 104 -14.16 8.00 -3.55
CA GLY A 104 -13.07 7.79 -4.49
C GLY A 104 -13.08 6.38 -5.07
N THR A 105 -13.32 5.36 -4.23
CA THR A 105 -13.45 3.97 -4.69
C THR A 105 -14.59 3.82 -5.69
N PHE A 106 -15.72 4.49 -5.47
CA PHE A 106 -16.83 4.50 -6.41
C PHE A 106 -16.47 5.17 -7.73
N VAL A 107 -15.83 6.34 -7.70
CA VAL A 107 -15.35 7.06 -8.89
C VAL A 107 -14.39 6.19 -9.70
N GLN A 108 -13.47 5.50 -9.01
CA GLN A 108 -12.47 4.64 -9.64
C GLN A 108 -13.10 3.42 -10.34
N ALA A 109 -14.11 2.80 -9.71
CA ALA A 109 -14.76 1.60 -10.22
C ALA A 109 -15.84 1.85 -11.29
N ARG A 110 -16.66 2.91 -11.15
CA ARG A 110 -17.83 3.15 -12.02
C ARG A 110 -17.47 3.72 -13.38
N THR A 111 -16.37 4.48 -13.44
CA THR A 111 -15.91 5.32 -14.55
C THR A 111 -16.92 6.39 -14.98
N PHE A 112 -16.51 7.66 -14.93
CA PHE A 112 -17.29 8.82 -15.36
C PHE A 112 -16.57 9.50 -16.53
N GLY A 113 -16.95 9.14 -17.76
CA GLY A 113 -16.27 9.64 -18.97
C GLY A 113 -14.78 9.25 -18.97
N PRO A 114 -13.84 10.22 -18.92
CA PRO A 114 -12.41 9.92 -18.87
C PRO A 114 -11.88 9.63 -17.45
N ILE A 115 -12.71 9.66 -16.41
CA ILE A 115 -12.31 9.54 -14.99
C ILE A 115 -12.60 8.11 -14.50
N GLY A 116 -11.62 7.47 -13.86
CA GLY A 116 -11.73 6.16 -13.21
C GLY A 116 -11.12 5.03 -14.06
N SER A 117 -10.47 4.07 -13.40
CA SER A 117 -9.81 2.94 -14.07
C SER A 117 -10.79 1.85 -14.52
N GLY A 118 -11.99 1.79 -13.92
CA GLY A 118 -12.98 0.75 -14.15
C GLY A 118 -12.55 -0.62 -13.63
N LEU A 119 -11.63 -0.63 -12.66
CA LEU A 119 -11.15 -1.80 -11.94
C LEU A 119 -11.62 -1.75 -10.48
N LEU A 120 -11.50 -2.85 -9.75
CA LEU A 120 -11.68 -2.87 -8.30
C LEU A 120 -10.45 -2.24 -7.61
N CYS A 121 -10.35 -0.92 -7.74
CA CYS A 121 -9.28 -0.13 -7.16
C CYS A 121 -9.83 0.68 -5.98
N LEU A 122 -9.64 0.14 -4.77
CA LEU A 122 -9.94 0.85 -3.54
C LEU A 122 -9.05 2.10 -3.45
N GLN A 123 -9.62 3.23 -3.04
CA GLN A 123 -8.89 4.47 -2.82
C GLN A 123 -8.63 4.65 -1.33
N GLY A 124 -7.41 4.96 -0.94
CA GLY A 124 -7.04 5.14 0.46
C GLY A 124 -6.08 6.30 0.63
N THR A 125 -5.94 6.78 1.87
CA THR A 125 -4.97 7.81 2.20
C THR A 125 -3.56 7.27 1.96
N SER A 126 -2.75 7.97 1.17
CA SER A 126 -1.39 7.52 0.86
C SER A 126 -0.41 7.85 1.98
N PHE A 127 0.39 6.85 2.34
CA PHE A 127 1.46 7.00 3.33
C PHE A 127 2.63 7.85 2.82
N SER A 128 2.77 7.99 1.50
CA SER A 128 3.81 8.81 0.84
C SER A 128 3.76 10.27 1.26
N PHE A 129 2.58 10.76 1.67
CA PHE A 129 2.37 12.15 2.02
C PHE A 129 2.61 12.46 3.50
N ILE A 130 2.76 11.46 4.38
CA ILE A 130 2.81 11.69 5.84
C ILE A 130 3.93 12.65 6.21
N SER A 131 5.16 12.39 5.77
CA SER A 131 6.32 13.21 6.16
C SER A 131 6.22 14.66 5.70
N VAL A 132 5.76 14.89 4.46
CA VAL A 132 5.63 16.26 3.91
C VAL A 132 4.46 17.01 4.54
N ILE A 133 3.37 16.32 4.89
CA ILE A 133 2.22 16.91 5.60
C ILE A 133 2.59 17.27 7.04
N LEU A 134 3.34 16.40 7.73
CA LEU A 134 3.86 16.70 9.07
C LEU A 134 4.79 17.91 9.04
N SER A 135 5.71 17.97 8.08
CA SER A 135 6.62 19.12 7.91
C SER A 135 5.82 20.42 7.68
N ALA A 136 4.83 20.41 6.78
CA ALA A 136 3.93 21.54 6.56
C ALA A 136 3.18 21.97 7.83
N GLY A 137 2.63 21.01 8.58
CA GLY A 137 1.92 21.28 9.83
C GLY A 137 2.82 21.86 10.92
N PHE A 138 4.04 21.31 11.09
CA PHE A 138 5.03 21.85 12.02
C PHE A 138 5.50 23.25 11.64
N MET A 139 5.62 23.55 10.34
CA MET A 139 5.94 24.90 9.88
C MET A 139 4.88 25.93 10.31
N VAL A 140 3.60 25.61 10.16
CA VAL A 140 2.50 26.50 10.58
C VAL A 140 2.50 26.63 12.11
N LYS A 141 2.65 25.51 12.83
CA LYS A 141 2.73 25.49 14.29
C LYS A 141 3.91 26.32 14.83
N ALA A 142 5.07 26.25 14.19
CA ALA A 142 6.25 27.04 14.54
C ALA A 142 6.06 28.55 14.34
N ARG A 143 5.12 28.96 13.47
CA ARG A 143 4.73 30.37 13.29
C ARG A 143 3.64 30.82 14.29
N GLY A 144 3.23 29.95 15.20
CA GLY A 144 2.18 30.22 16.19
C GLY A 144 0.77 29.88 15.73
N GLY A 145 0.60 29.19 14.60
CA GLY A 145 -0.72 28.87 14.07
C GLY A 145 -1.46 27.79 14.87
N GLY A 146 -2.78 27.98 15.01
CA GLY A 146 -3.67 27.05 15.70
C GLY A 146 -4.11 25.85 14.85
N THR A 147 -4.96 24.98 15.41
CA THR A 147 -5.50 23.78 14.76
C THR A 147 -6.12 24.07 13.39
N ASP A 148 -6.98 25.08 13.30
CA ASP A 148 -7.68 25.43 12.05
C ASP A 148 -6.73 25.97 10.98
N GLU A 149 -5.71 26.73 11.37
CA GLU A 149 -4.68 27.24 10.45
C GLU A 149 -3.80 26.10 9.91
N ILE A 150 -3.43 25.15 10.78
CA ILE A 150 -2.67 23.96 10.39
C ILE A 150 -3.49 23.15 9.37
N LEU A 151 -4.75 22.85 9.68
CA LEU A 151 -5.61 22.03 8.83
C LEU A 151 -5.98 22.73 7.52
N SER A 152 -6.34 24.01 7.55
CA SER A 152 -6.63 24.79 6.33
C SER A 152 -5.42 24.90 5.41
N THR A 153 -4.20 25.01 5.95
CA THR A 153 -2.98 25.02 5.16
C THR A 153 -2.72 23.65 4.54
N ILE A 154 -2.79 22.57 5.33
CA ILE A 154 -2.58 21.20 4.84
C ILE A 154 -3.58 20.86 3.72
N PHE A 155 -4.87 21.10 3.93
CA PHE A 155 -5.87 20.79 2.91
C PHE A 155 -5.78 21.73 1.72
N GLY A 156 -5.52 23.01 1.92
CA GLY A 156 -5.36 23.96 0.82
C GLY A 156 -4.19 23.60 -0.09
N ILE A 157 -2.99 23.34 0.47
CA ILE A 157 -1.84 22.95 -0.37
C ILE A 157 -2.07 21.59 -1.05
N CYS A 158 -2.71 20.62 -0.38
CA CYS A 158 -3.03 19.32 -0.98
C CYS A 158 -4.04 19.47 -2.13
N PHE A 159 -5.04 20.33 -1.98
CA PHE A 159 -6.02 20.61 -3.03
C PHE A 159 -5.36 21.11 -4.30
N PHE A 160 -4.49 22.13 -4.20
CA PHE A 160 -3.78 22.66 -5.36
C PHE A 160 -2.76 21.67 -5.93
N ALA A 161 -2.04 20.96 -5.07
CA ALA A 161 -1.02 20.02 -5.52
C ALA A 161 -1.62 18.80 -6.23
N ALA A 162 -2.84 18.38 -5.87
CA ALA A 162 -3.56 17.30 -6.56
C ALA A 162 -3.78 17.57 -8.05
N PHE A 163 -3.87 18.83 -8.48
CA PHE A 163 -3.98 19.17 -9.91
C PHE A 163 -2.71 18.86 -10.70
N ILE A 164 -1.55 18.74 -10.05
CA ILE A 164 -0.32 18.31 -10.70
C ILE A 164 -0.50 16.88 -11.24
N GLU A 165 -1.03 15.98 -10.42
CA GLU A 165 -1.33 14.60 -10.81
C GLU A 165 -2.41 14.55 -11.91
N VAL A 166 -3.45 15.39 -11.81
CA VAL A 166 -4.47 15.55 -12.86
C VAL A 166 -3.84 15.92 -14.20
N VAL A 167 -2.92 16.89 -14.21
CA VAL A 167 -2.22 17.31 -15.45
C VAL A 167 -1.31 16.19 -15.94
N LEU A 168 -0.51 15.57 -15.06
CA LEU A 168 0.41 14.50 -15.43
C LEU A 168 -0.30 13.27 -16.00
N SER A 169 -1.50 12.95 -15.50
CA SER A 169 -2.32 11.84 -16.02
C SER A 169 -2.55 11.96 -17.54
N GLN A 170 -2.64 13.18 -18.07
CA GLN A 170 -2.86 13.43 -19.50
C GLN A 170 -1.63 13.10 -20.35
N PHE A 171 -0.44 13.14 -19.77
CA PHE A 171 0.85 12.91 -20.43
C PHE A 171 1.43 11.52 -20.16
N ILE A 172 0.67 10.61 -19.54
CA ILE A 172 1.17 9.30 -19.11
C ILE A 172 1.79 8.47 -20.24
N GLY A 173 1.29 8.64 -21.49
CA GLY A 173 1.86 8.00 -22.67
C GLY A 173 3.33 8.34 -22.91
N LYS A 174 3.76 9.56 -22.56
CA LYS A 174 5.15 10.04 -22.65
C LYS A 174 5.96 9.70 -21.40
N LEU A 175 5.32 9.67 -20.23
CA LEU A 175 5.98 9.36 -18.94
C LEU A 175 6.35 7.88 -18.78
N ARG A 176 5.92 6.97 -19.68
CA ARG A 176 6.23 5.53 -19.59
C ARG A 176 7.71 5.18 -19.44
N LYS A 177 8.61 6.02 -19.97
CA LYS A 177 10.06 5.84 -19.81
C LYS A 177 10.53 6.01 -18.36
N LEU A 178 9.76 6.74 -17.55
CA LEU A 178 10.00 6.96 -16.12
C LEU A 178 9.31 5.91 -15.26
N ILE A 179 8.19 5.35 -15.73
CA ILE A 179 7.42 4.32 -15.02
C ILE A 179 8.00 2.93 -15.33
N THR A 180 9.23 2.70 -14.91
CA THR A 180 9.84 1.37 -15.00
C THR A 180 9.58 0.58 -13.72
N PRO A 181 9.42 -0.76 -13.79
CA PRO A 181 9.27 -1.60 -12.61
C PRO A 181 10.39 -1.40 -11.57
N VAL A 182 11.60 -1.07 -12.03
CA VAL A 182 12.76 -0.77 -11.18
C VAL A 182 12.53 0.50 -10.36
N VAL A 183 12.08 1.59 -11.00
CA VAL A 183 11.82 2.87 -10.32
C VAL A 183 10.64 2.70 -9.36
N THR A 184 9.51 2.17 -9.84
CA THR A 184 8.31 1.96 -9.01
C THR A 184 8.60 1.02 -7.82
N GLY A 185 9.24 -0.12 -8.07
CA GLY A 185 9.59 -1.08 -7.02
C GLY A 185 10.56 -0.51 -5.98
N THR A 186 11.51 0.32 -6.40
CA THR A 186 12.44 1.02 -5.49
C THR A 186 11.72 2.00 -4.59
N ILE A 187 10.82 2.82 -5.15
CA ILE A 187 10.04 3.81 -4.41
C ILE A 187 9.13 3.13 -3.39
N ILE A 188 8.37 2.10 -3.79
CA ILE A 188 7.47 1.36 -2.90
C ILE A 188 8.27 0.66 -1.77
N THR A 189 9.43 0.08 -2.09
CA THR A 189 10.31 -0.52 -1.08
C THR A 189 10.76 0.52 -0.06
N LEU A 190 11.20 1.68 -0.54
CA LEU A 190 11.67 2.78 0.30
C LEU A 190 10.57 3.36 1.19
N MET A 191 9.35 3.51 0.65
CA MET A 191 8.17 3.92 1.41
C MET A 191 7.93 2.97 2.59
N GLY A 192 7.83 1.66 2.33
CA GLY A 192 7.62 0.67 3.38
C GLY A 192 8.72 0.69 4.44
N LEU A 193 10.00 0.69 4.01
CA LEU A 193 11.14 0.69 4.93
C LEU A 193 11.23 1.97 5.78
N SER A 194 10.96 3.14 5.19
CA SER A 194 11.04 4.42 5.92
C SER A 194 10.00 4.54 7.04
N LEU A 195 8.84 3.89 6.89
CA LEU A 195 7.75 3.92 7.85
C LEU A 195 7.91 2.89 8.99
N ILE A 196 8.80 1.90 8.85
CA ILE A 196 9.11 0.95 9.93
C ILE A 196 9.58 1.69 11.19
N LYS A 197 10.36 2.76 11.04
CA LYS A 197 10.80 3.60 12.17
C LYS A 197 9.61 4.14 12.96
N VAL A 198 8.56 4.59 12.28
CA VAL A 198 7.34 5.11 12.91
C VAL A 198 6.61 3.99 13.66
N ALA A 199 6.39 2.84 12.99
CA ALA A 199 5.73 1.69 13.61
C ALA A 199 6.47 1.21 14.87
N VAL A 200 7.80 1.06 14.82
CA VAL A 200 8.60 0.64 15.98
C VAL A 200 8.58 1.68 17.10
N THR A 201 8.59 2.97 16.76
CA THR A 201 8.45 4.05 17.75
C THR A 201 7.09 3.97 18.46
N ASP A 202 6.01 3.72 17.71
CA ASP A 202 4.67 3.54 18.28
C ASP A 202 4.58 2.28 19.13
N MET A 203 5.19 1.17 18.69
CA MET A 203 5.30 -0.06 19.50
C MET A 203 5.97 0.21 20.85
N ALA A 204 7.02 1.03 20.87
CA ALA A 204 7.76 1.37 22.07
C ALA A 204 6.96 2.24 23.06
N GLY A 205 5.86 2.87 22.65
CA GLY A 205 5.08 3.79 23.48
C GLY A 205 4.63 5.05 22.75
N GLY A 206 5.17 5.31 21.56
CA GLY A 206 4.94 6.54 20.81
C GLY A 206 6.02 7.58 21.04
N PHE A 207 6.11 8.52 20.11
CA PHE A 207 7.11 9.60 20.15
C PHE A 207 6.92 10.47 21.41
N GLY A 208 8.00 10.70 22.16
CA GLY A 208 7.98 11.53 23.36
C GLY A 208 7.38 10.88 24.60
N SER A 209 7.05 9.58 24.57
CA SER A 209 6.52 8.89 25.76
C SER A 209 7.58 8.75 26.87
N SER A 210 7.18 8.96 28.12
CA SER A 210 8.03 8.77 29.30
C SER A 210 8.38 7.31 29.58
N ASP A 211 7.58 6.37 29.05
CA ASP A 211 7.75 4.92 29.21
C ASP A 211 8.21 4.24 27.90
N LEU A 212 8.97 4.96 27.08
CA LEU A 212 9.48 4.44 25.81
C LEU A 212 10.28 3.15 26.02
N GLY A 213 9.87 2.08 25.32
CA GLY A 213 10.47 0.76 25.41
C GLY A 213 10.04 -0.05 26.64
N ALA A 214 9.09 0.43 27.44
CA ALA A 214 8.60 -0.32 28.60
C ALA A 214 8.06 -1.70 28.19
N ALA A 215 8.32 -2.71 29.02
CA ALA A 215 7.93 -4.10 28.75
C ALA A 215 6.42 -4.25 28.51
N SER A 216 5.60 -3.41 29.14
CA SER A 216 4.15 -3.36 28.91
C SER A 216 3.76 -2.88 27.51
N ASN A 217 4.50 -1.92 26.94
CA ASN A 217 4.24 -1.39 25.61
C ASN A 217 4.68 -2.41 24.56
N MET A 218 5.88 -2.97 24.74
CA MET A 218 6.38 -4.08 23.93
C MET A 218 5.47 -5.31 24.03
N GLY A 219 4.93 -5.61 25.21
CA GLY A 219 3.99 -6.71 25.43
C GLY A 219 2.67 -6.54 24.70
N LEU A 220 2.08 -5.34 24.72
CA LEU A 220 0.88 -5.02 23.94
C LEU A 220 1.13 -5.11 22.44
N ALA A 221 2.23 -4.51 21.96
CA ALA A 221 2.61 -4.59 20.55
C ALA A 221 2.86 -6.04 20.10
N ALA A 222 3.56 -6.83 20.92
CA ALA A 222 3.81 -8.24 20.66
C ALA A 222 2.51 -9.07 20.66
N LEU A 223 1.57 -8.79 21.57
CA LEU A 223 0.26 -9.43 21.59
C LEU A 223 -0.48 -9.22 20.26
N VAL A 224 -0.54 -7.98 19.76
CA VAL A 224 -1.17 -7.66 18.48
C VAL A 224 -0.48 -8.39 17.34
N LEU A 225 0.85 -8.31 17.26
CA LEU A 225 1.65 -8.98 16.24
C LEU A 225 1.45 -10.50 16.23
N LEU A 226 1.57 -11.13 17.40
CA LEU A 226 1.37 -12.58 17.55
C LEU A 226 -0.04 -12.99 17.17
N THR A 227 -1.04 -12.19 17.52
CA THR A 227 -2.44 -12.44 17.13
C THR A 227 -2.58 -12.41 15.61
N ILE A 228 -2.00 -11.41 14.94
CA ILE A 228 -2.03 -11.32 13.47
C ILE A 228 -1.36 -12.55 12.85
N VAL A 229 -0.18 -12.94 13.33
CA VAL A 229 0.57 -14.11 12.82
C VAL A 229 -0.20 -15.41 13.04
N VAL A 230 -0.76 -15.62 14.24
CA VAL A 230 -1.52 -16.82 14.59
C VAL A 230 -2.79 -16.92 13.74
N LEU A 231 -3.51 -15.80 13.55
CA LEU A 231 -4.70 -15.79 12.70
C LEU A 231 -4.38 -16.06 11.23
N ASN A 232 -3.21 -15.64 10.75
CA ASN A 232 -2.74 -15.95 9.40
C ASN A 232 -2.37 -17.42 9.18
N ARG A 233 -2.18 -18.21 10.24
CA ARG A 233 -1.97 -19.67 10.14
C ARG A 233 -3.22 -20.43 9.74
N PHE A 234 -4.41 -19.92 10.04
CA PHE A 234 -5.66 -20.62 9.74
C PHE A 234 -6.04 -20.52 8.27
N SER A 235 -6.61 -21.59 7.71
CA SER A 235 -7.03 -21.62 6.30
C SER A 235 -8.26 -20.74 6.01
N ASN A 236 -8.99 -20.28 7.03
CA ASN A 236 -10.19 -19.46 6.85
C ASN A 236 -9.83 -18.04 6.36
N PRO A 237 -10.24 -17.63 5.15
CA PRO A 237 -9.93 -16.29 4.61
C PRO A 237 -10.39 -15.13 5.50
N PHE A 238 -11.49 -15.28 6.24
CA PHE A 238 -11.99 -14.23 7.14
C PHE A 238 -11.03 -13.91 8.27
N LEU A 239 -10.47 -14.96 8.88
CA LEU A 239 -9.53 -14.79 9.98
C LEU A 239 -8.21 -14.18 9.47
N ARG A 240 -7.80 -14.54 8.25
CA ARG A 240 -6.58 -14.00 7.64
C ARG A 240 -6.74 -12.51 7.27
N LEU A 241 -7.80 -12.15 6.55
CA LEU A 241 -8.04 -10.78 6.10
C LEU A 241 -8.46 -9.84 7.24
N GLY A 242 -9.23 -10.35 8.20
CA GLY A 242 -9.61 -9.62 9.41
C GLY A 242 -8.56 -9.65 10.52
N SER A 243 -7.42 -10.33 10.33
CA SER A 243 -6.41 -10.57 11.37
C SER A 243 -5.92 -9.29 12.02
N ILE A 244 -5.74 -8.22 11.24
CA ILE A 244 -5.29 -6.92 11.73
C ILE A 244 -6.37 -6.28 12.62
N VAL A 245 -7.62 -6.23 12.16
CA VAL A 245 -8.75 -5.68 12.94
C VAL A 245 -8.97 -6.47 14.24
N ILE A 246 -8.90 -7.80 14.17
CA ILE A 246 -9.03 -8.67 15.35
C ILE A 246 -7.85 -8.45 16.31
N GLY A 247 -6.63 -8.36 15.80
CA GLY A 247 -5.43 -8.06 16.58
C GLY A 247 -5.53 -6.72 17.31
N LEU A 248 -5.94 -5.66 16.60
CA LEU A 248 -6.19 -4.34 17.20
C LEU A 248 -7.29 -4.39 18.26
N THR A 249 -8.39 -5.08 17.99
CA THR A 249 -9.50 -5.23 18.95
C THR A 249 -9.04 -5.93 20.22
N LEU A 250 -8.29 -7.04 20.08
CA LEU A 250 -7.76 -7.78 21.22
C LEU A 250 -6.75 -6.94 22.01
N GLY A 251 -5.83 -6.25 21.32
CA GLY A 251 -4.86 -5.36 21.95
C GLY A 251 -5.53 -4.21 22.70
N PHE A 252 -6.59 -3.64 22.15
CA PHE A 252 -7.39 -2.59 22.79
C PHE A 252 -8.10 -3.09 24.05
N VAL A 253 -8.73 -4.27 24.00
CA VAL A 253 -9.39 -4.88 25.17
C VAL A 253 -8.39 -5.17 26.29
N VAL A 254 -7.21 -5.74 25.96
CA VAL A 254 -6.17 -6.00 26.96
C VAL A 254 -5.62 -4.68 27.53
N ALA A 255 -5.41 -3.67 26.70
CA ALA A 255 -4.98 -2.36 27.18
C ALA A 255 -6.03 -1.69 28.10
N TRP A 256 -7.32 -1.87 27.80
CA TRP A 256 -8.39 -1.42 28.67
C TRP A 256 -8.36 -2.11 30.03
N TRP A 257 -8.15 -3.43 30.08
CA TRP A 257 -7.97 -4.17 31.34
C TRP A 257 -6.72 -3.78 32.11
N MET A 258 -5.66 -3.36 31.42
CA MET A 258 -4.45 -2.80 32.04
C MET A 258 -4.63 -1.37 32.58
N GLY A 259 -5.82 -0.77 32.43
CA GLY A 259 -6.10 0.61 32.85
C GLY A 259 -5.44 1.66 31.96
N ARG A 260 -5.00 1.29 30.74
CA ARG A 260 -4.32 2.17 29.78
C ARG A 260 -5.30 2.94 28.89
N VAL A 261 -6.56 2.53 28.88
CA VAL A 261 -7.63 3.16 28.12
C VAL A 261 -8.65 3.67 29.12
N ASP A 262 -8.84 4.97 29.16
CA ASP A 262 -9.90 5.59 29.92
C ASP A 262 -11.13 5.82 29.04
N MET A 263 -12.19 5.04 29.28
CA MET A 263 -13.46 5.19 28.57
C MET A 263 -14.21 6.46 28.97
N ALA A 264 -13.91 7.05 30.13
CA ALA A 264 -14.47 8.34 30.53
C ALA A 264 -13.87 9.48 29.71
N ALA A 265 -12.68 9.30 29.14
CA ALA A 265 -12.03 10.24 28.25
C ALA A 265 -12.52 10.16 26.79
N LEU A 266 -13.56 9.36 26.51
CA LEU A 266 -14.14 9.27 25.17
C LEU A 266 -14.66 10.65 24.73
N PRO A 267 -14.14 11.23 23.63
CA PRO A 267 -14.59 12.53 23.16
C PRO A 267 -16.08 12.51 22.86
N GLN A 268 -16.80 13.55 23.31
CA GLN A 268 -18.19 13.75 22.92
C GLN A 268 -18.25 14.12 21.45
N VAL A 269 -18.65 13.16 20.62
CA VAL A 269 -18.80 13.34 19.17
C VAL A 269 -20.28 13.26 18.79
N PRO A 270 -20.71 14.00 17.75
CA PRO A 270 -22.07 13.86 17.25
C PRO A 270 -22.33 12.44 16.73
N LEU A 271 -23.57 11.99 16.78
CA LEU A 271 -23.94 10.66 16.28
C LEU A 271 -23.62 10.51 14.79
N ILE A 272 -23.89 11.57 14.02
CA ILE A 272 -23.63 11.64 12.59
C ILE A 272 -22.80 12.89 12.31
N SER A 273 -21.70 12.71 11.58
CA SER A 273 -20.88 13.81 11.07
C SER A 273 -21.20 14.04 9.60
N VAL A 274 -21.82 15.18 9.29
CA VAL A 274 -22.08 15.57 7.90
C VAL A 274 -20.79 16.11 7.30
N PRO A 275 -20.38 15.66 6.10
CA PRO A 275 -19.19 16.17 5.44
C PRO A 275 -19.37 17.65 5.06
N VAL A 276 -18.58 18.53 5.69
CA VAL A 276 -18.60 19.97 5.41
C VAL A 276 -17.40 20.33 4.52
N PRO A 277 -17.63 20.80 3.27
CA PRO A 277 -16.57 21.29 2.41
C PRO A 277 -15.78 22.42 3.08
N PHE A 278 -14.46 22.33 3.06
CA PHE A 278 -13.52 23.35 3.58
C PHE A 278 -13.83 23.79 5.02
N LYS A 279 -14.19 22.85 5.90
CA LYS A 279 -14.59 23.10 7.30
C LYS A 279 -13.61 24.01 8.05
N TYR A 280 -12.32 23.79 7.86
CA TYR A 280 -11.25 24.51 8.57
C TYR A 280 -10.79 25.78 7.84
N GLY A 281 -11.32 26.06 6.65
CA GLY A 281 -10.87 27.13 5.76
C GLY A 281 -10.00 26.64 4.60
N PHE A 282 -9.49 27.59 3.81
CA PHE A 282 -8.73 27.31 2.59
C PHE A 282 -7.53 28.25 2.48
N SER A 283 -6.37 27.77 2.92
CA SER A 283 -5.14 28.55 3.05
C SER A 283 -4.04 27.98 2.17
N PHE A 284 -3.16 28.83 1.64
CA PHE A 284 -2.08 28.39 0.76
C PHE A 284 -0.75 28.97 1.21
N ASP A 285 0.25 28.10 1.36
CA ASP A 285 1.63 28.48 1.66
C ASP A 285 2.58 27.88 0.61
N TRP A 286 3.33 28.74 -0.07
CA TRP A 286 4.25 28.34 -1.14
C TRP A 286 5.38 27.42 -0.66
N VAL A 287 5.88 27.62 0.56
CA VAL A 287 7.02 26.84 1.09
C VAL A 287 6.55 25.44 1.48
N ALA A 288 5.35 25.31 2.05
CA ALA A 288 4.73 24.03 2.36
C ALA A 288 4.22 23.29 1.10
N PHE A 289 3.80 24.04 0.06
CA PHE A 289 3.31 23.48 -1.19
C PHE A 289 4.38 22.69 -1.95
N ILE A 290 5.62 23.17 -2.01
CA ILE A 290 6.66 22.57 -2.87
C ILE A 290 6.94 21.09 -2.52
N PRO A 291 7.19 20.69 -1.25
CA PRO A 291 7.39 19.29 -0.92
C PRO A 291 6.18 18.40 -1.25
N VAL A 292 4.97 18.89 -0.99
CA VAL A 292 3.72 18.17 -1.31
C VAL A 292 3.55 18.01 -2.82
N ALA A 293 3.84 19.06 -3.59
CA ALA A 293 3.82 19.05 -5.04
C ALA A 293 4.81 18.02 -5.62
N VAL A 294 6.01 17.88 -5.03
CA VAL A 294 6.98 16.87 -5.46
C VAL A 294 6.46 15.45 -5.22
N ILE A 295 5.80 15.19 -4.09
CA ILE A 295 5.16 13.88 -3.87
C ILE A 295 4.05 13.63 -4.90
N PHE A 296 3.25 14.63 -5.27
CA PHE A 296 2.26 14.52 -6.36
C PHE A 296 2.87 14.35 -7.77
N LEU A 297 4.16 14.62 -7.96
CA LEU A 297 4.89 14.23 -9.19
C LEU A 297 5.27 12.75 -9.18
N ILE A 298 5.44 12.16 -7.99
CA ILE A 298 5.89 10.79 -7.78
C ILE A 298 4.69 9.84 -7.61
N SER A 299 3.60 10.27 -6.99
CA SER A 299 2.38 9.46 -6.77
C SER A 299 1.84 8.78 -8.03
N PRO A 300 1.90 9.37 -9.25
CA PRO A 300 1.42 8.67 -10.43
C PRO A 300 2.25 7.45 -10.79
N LEU A 301 3.53 7.38 -10.36
CA LEU A 301 4.40 6.22 -10.56
C LEU A 301 3.99 5.05 -9.65
N GLU A 302 3.60 5.36 -8.42
CA GLU A 302 3.03 4.42 -7.44
C GLU A 302 1.68 3.89 -7.96
N ALA A 303 0.75 4.80 -8.23
CA ALA A 303 -0.59 4.47 -8.69
C ALA A 303 -0.60 3.72 -10.03
N ALA A 304 0.27 4.08 -10.98
CA ALA A 304 0.39 3.33 -12.22
C ALA A 304 0.84 1.88 -11.98
N GLY A 305 1.78 1.66 -11.06
CA GLY A 305 2.19 0.33 -10.62
C GLY A 305 1.03 -0.47 -10.05
N ASP A 306 0.26 0.12 -9.13
CA ASP A 306 -0.88 -0.53 -8.50
C ASP A 306 -2.02 -0.83 -9.46
N LEU A 307 -2.33 0.08 -10.38
CA LEU A 307 -3.32 -0.13 -11.44
C LEU A 307 -2.89 -1.23 -12.42
N THR A 308 -1.57 -1.34 -12.68
CA THR A 308 -1.01 -2.41 -13.51
C THR A 308 -1.10 -3.75 -12.80
N ALA A 309 -0.71 -3.81 -11.52
CA ALA A 309 -0.85 -5.01 -10.69
C ALA A 309 -2.31 -5.44 -10.57
N ASN A 310 -3.23 -4.50 -10.35
CA ASN A 310 -4.65 -4.76 -10.33
C ASN A 310 -5.16 -5.32 -11.68
N SER A 311 -4.68 -4.76 -12.80
CA SER A 311 -5.00 -5.27 -14.13
C SER A 311 -4.51 -6.70 -14.31
N MET A 312 -3.29 -7.03 -13.88
CA MET A 312 -2.76 -8.40 -13.93
C MET A 312 -3.60 -9.38 -13.12
N ILE A 313 -3.87 -9.05 -11.86
CA ILE A 313 -4.62 -9.90 -10.93
C ILE A 313 -6.07 -10.08 -11.40
N SER A 314 -6.67 -9.03 -11.97
CA SER A 314 -8.03 -9.05 -12.52
C SER A 314 -8.12 -9.65 -13.94
N GLN A 315 -7.04 -10.26 -14.43
CA GLN A 315 -6.92 -10.82 -15.78
C GLN A 315 -7.33 -9.86 -16.90
N GLN A 316 -6.95 -8.58 -16.75
CA GLN A 316 -7.14 -7.53 -17.74
C GLN A 316 -5.84 -7.28 -18.52
N PRO A 317 -5.93 -6.68 -19.73
CA PRO A 317 -4.74 -6.37 -20.51
C PRO A 317 -3.79 -5.42 -19.77
N VAL A 318 -2.50 -5.74 -19.78
CA VAL A 318 -1.39 -4.90 -19.27
C VAL A 318 -0.62 -4.16 -20.36
N LYS A 319 -1.05 -4.32 -21.62
CA LYS A 319 -0.51 -3.64 -22.80
C LYS A 319 -1.65 -3.25 -23.73
N GLY A 320 -1.38 -2.33 -24.64
CA GLY A 320 -2.35 -1.87 -25.64
C GLY A 320 -3.24 -0.70 -25.21
N PRO A 321 -4.17 -0.27 -26.07
CA PRO A 321 -4.91 0.99 -25.88
C PRO A 321 -5.86 0.95 -24.68
N LEU A 322 -6.45 -0.20 -24.36
CA LEU A 322 -7.34 -0.35 -23.22
C LEU A 322 -6.58 -0.17 -21.89
N TYR A 323 -5.44 -0.84 -21.74
CA TYR A 323 -4.56 -0.69 -20.58
C TYR A 323 -4.21 0.79 -20.35
N ILE A 324 -3.77 1.47 -21.42
CA ILE A 324 -3.36 2.87 -21.35
C ILE A 324 -4.51 3.79 -21.00
N LYS A 325 -5.71 3.52 -21.54
CA LYS A 325 -6.92 4.23 -21.14
C LYS A 325 -7.15 4.06 -19.64
N ARG A 326 -7.11 2.83 -19.11
CA ARG A 326 -7.33 2.53 -17.67
C ARG A 326 -6.30 3.21 -16.77
N ILE A 327 -5.02 3.18 -17.13
CA ILE A 327 -3.97 3.87 -16.36
C ILE A 327 -4.21 5.37 -16.39
N LYS A 328 -4.40 5.96 -17.58
CA LYS A 328 -4.67 7.40 -17.74
C LYS A 328 -5.89 7.84 -16.93
N SER A 329 -7.00 7.12 -17.04
CA SER A 329 -8.25 7.47 -16.38
C SER A 329 -8.23 7.18 -14.87
N GLY A 330 -7.49 6.15 -14.45
CA GLY A 330 -7.22 5.86 -13.04
C GLY A 330 -6.40 6.95 -12.36
N LEU A 331 -5.29 7.37 -12.96
CA LEU A 331 -4.46 8.47 -12.45
C LEU A 331 -5.20 9.81 -12.42
N LEU A 332 -6.01 10.08 -13.46
CA LEU A 332 -6.87 11.26 -13.46
C LEU A 332 -7.83 11.26 -12.27
N ALA A 333 -8.39 10.10 -11.96
CA ALA A 333 -9.29 9.94 -10.83
C ALA A 333 -8.55 10.00 -9.48
N ASP A 334 -7.35 9.45 -9.34
CA ASP A 334 -6.54 9.58 -8.12
C ASP A 334 -6.28 11.06 -7.78
N GLY A 335 -5.86 11.86 -8.76
CA GLY A 335 -5.69 13.31 -8.59
C GLY A 335 -7.00 14.04 -8.25
N LEU A 336 -8.10 13.74 -8.93
CA LEU A 336 -9.40 14.35 -8.62
C LEU A 336 -9.94 13.91 -7.26
N ASN A 337 -9.72 12.65 -6.86
CA ASN A 337 -10.09 12.11 -5.57
C ASN A 337 -9.26 12.76 -4.46
N SER A 338 -7.98 13.06 -4.70
CA SER A 338 -7.15 13.84 -3.78
C SER A 338 -7.64 15.28 -3.60
N ALA A 339 -8.07 15.94 -4.68
CA ALA A 339 -8.70 17.27 -4.57
C ALA A 339 -10.05 17.20 -3.82
N MET A 340 -10.85 16.17 -4.08
CA MET A 340 -12.09 15.89 -3.33
C MET A 340 -11.80 15.61 -1.85
N ALA A 341 -10.72 14.89 -1.55
CA ALA A 341 -10.30 14.60 -0.19
C ALA A 341 -9.96 15.88 0.56
N ALA A 342 -9.13 16.75 -0.02
CA ALA A 342 -8.82 18.04 0.57
C ALA A 342 -10.09 18.89 0.78
N THR A 343 -11.03 18.86 -0.15
CA THR A 343 -12.32 19.56 -0.02
C THR A 343 -13.10 19.08 1.19
N PHE A 344 -13.14 17.77 1.44
CA PHE A 344 -13.84 17.18 2.59
C PHE A 344 -12.95 16.97 3.81
N ASN A 345 -11.79 17.63 3.90
CA ASN A 345 -10.89 17.58 5.05
C ASN A 345 -10.27 16.19 5.31
N SER A 346 -9.97 15.47 4.23
CA SER A 346 -9.20 14.24 4.22
C SER A 346 -7.84 14.47 3.57
N LEU A 347 -6.86 13.65 3.97
CA LEU A 347 -5.52 13.64 3.40
C LEU A 347 -5.54 13.09 1.95
N PRO A 348 -4.49 13.34 1.15
CA PRO A 348 -4.38 12.88 -0.23
C PRO A 348 -4.65 11.39 -0.42
N MET A 349 -5.38 11.06 -1.48
CA MET A 349 -5.81 9.70 -1.79
C MET A 349 -5.12 9.16 -3.03
N VAL A 350 -4.76 7.89 -2.96
CA VAL A 350 -4.14 7.15 -4.06
C VAL A 350 -4.78 5.76 -4.13
N THR A 351 -4.67 5.11 -5.28
CA THR A 351 -4.98 3.69 -5.43
C THR A 351 -4.28 2.86 -4.34
N PHE A 352 -5.07 2.08 -3.59
CA PHE A 352 -4.60 1.40 -2.39
C PHE A 352 -3.97 0.03 -2.72
N ALA A 353 -2.64 -0.02 -2.78
CA ALA A 353 -1.85 -1.20 -3.13
C ALA A 353 -2.25 -2.49 -2.40
N GLN A 354 -2.55 -2.40 -1.10
CA GLN A 354 -2.87 -3.56 -0.27
C GLN A 354 -4.16 -4.27 -0.74
N ASN A 355 -5.07 -3.56 -1.39
CA ASN A 355 -6.28 -4.15 -1.95
C ASN A 355 -5.96 -5.19 -3.03
N ASN A 356 -4.86 -5.03 -3.78
CA ASN A 356 -4.42 -6.02 -4.76
C ASN A 356 -4.10 -7.37 -4.11
N GLY A 357 -3.48 -7.37 -2.92
CA GLY A 357 -3.25 -8.59 -2.14
C GLY A 357 -4.54 -9.25 -1.70
N VAL A 358 -5.57 -8.47 -1.35
CA VAL A 358 -6.91 -9.00 -1.00
C VAL A 358 -7.56 -9.66 -2.21
N ILE A 359 -7.53 -9.04 -3.39
CA ILE A 359 -8.07 -9.63 -4.62
C ILE A 359 -7.36 -10.96 -4.92
N GLN A 360 -6.04 -11.00 -4.80
CA GLN A 360 -5.25 -12.20 -5.06
C GLN A 360 -5.61 -13.36 -4.10
N LEU A 361 -5.91 -13.06 -2.83
CA LEU A 361 -6.26 -14.07 -1.84
C LEU A 361 -7.73 -14.52 -1.88
N THR A 362 -8.63 -13.62 -2.27
CA THR A 362 -10.09 -13.86 -2.30
C THR A 362 -10.57 -14.34 -3.66
N GLY A 363 -9.84 -14.05 -4.73
CA GLY A 363 -10.28 -14.26 -6.09
C GLY A 363 -11.42 -13.33 -6.52
N VAL A 364 -11.68 -12.23 -5.79
CA VAL A 364 -12.80 -11.31 -6.07
C VAL A 364 -12.27 -10.03 -6.71
N ALA A 365 -12.34 -9.95 -8.03
CA ALA A 365 -11.92 -8.76 -8.81
C ALA A 365 -13.10 -7.92 -9.32
N SER A 366 -14.34 -8.32 -9.03
CA SER A 366 -15.55 -7.70 -9.56
C SER A 366 -15.72 -6.22 -9.17
N ARG A 367 -15.84 -5.33 -10.16
CA ARG A 367 -16.11 -3.90 -9.93
C ARG A 367 -17.46 -3.63 -9.26
N TYR A 368 -18.40 -4.57 -9.33
CA TYR A 368 -19.69 -4.41 -8.66
C TYR A 368 -19.55 -4.57 -7.14
N VAL A 369 -18.60 -5.38 -6.68
CA VAL A 369 -18.22 -5.45 -5.26
C VAL A 369 -17.64 -4.12 -4.78
N ALA A 370 -16.89 -3.39 -5.63
CA ALA A 370 -16.40 -2.06 -5.30
C ALA A 370 -17.51 -1.06 -4.98
N TYR A 371 -18.70 -1.18 -5.57
CA TYR A 371 -19.84 -0.31 -5.21
C TYR A 371 -20.35 -0.58 -3.81
N PHE A 372 -20.37 -1.85 -3.38
CA PHE A 372 -20.72 -2.20 -2.00
C PHE A 372 -19.64 -1.76 -1.02
N ILE A 373 -18.35 -1.91 -1.37
CA ILE A 373 -17.23 -1.38 -0.58
C ILE A 373 -17.38 0.14 -0.40
N ALA A 374 -17.61 0.86 -1.49
CA ALA A 374 -17.81 2.30 -1.49
C ALA A 374 -18.98 2.71 -0.58
N GLY A 375 -20.13 2.05 -0.71
CA GLY A 375 -21.29 2.31 0.13
C GLY A 375 -21.01 2.05 1.62
N LEU A 376 -20.34 0.94 1.95
CA LEU A 376 -19.95 0.63 3.33
C LEU A 376 -18.99 1.68 3.91
N LEU A 377 -17.96 2.09 3.17
CA LEU A 377 -17.01 3.10 3.62
C LEU A 377 -17.66 4.47 3.80
N VAL A 378 -18.54 4.87 2.88
CA VAL A 378 -19.35 6.09 3.04
C VAL A 378 -20.20 6.01 4.32
N LEU A 379 -20.90 4.90 4.53
CA LEU A 379 -21.71 4.70 5.73
C LEU A 379 -20.87 4.76 7.00
N LEU A 380 -19.75 4.04 7.07
CA LEU A 380 -18.83 4.08 8.22
C LEU A 380 -18.28 5.49 8.44
N GLY A 381 -17.96 6.21 7.37
CA GLY A 381 -17.47 7.58 7.41
C GLY A 381 -18.48 8.58 7.97
N LEU A 382 -19.78 8.30 7.98
CA LEU A 382 -20.77 9.19 8.60
C LEU A 382 -20.79 9.10 10.14
N PHE A 383 -20.17 8.08 10.74
CA PHE A 383 -20.16 7.85 12.19
C PHE A 383 -18.78 8.16 12.81
N PRO A 384 -18.56 9.37 13.37
CA PRO A 384 -17.27 9.77 13.95
C PRO A 384 -16.91 8.99 15.22
N MET A 385 -17.87 8.27 15.80
CA MET A 385 -17.65 7.35 16.93
C MET A 385 -16.52 6.35 16.65
N ILE A 386 -16.40 5.90 15.41
CA ILE A 386 -15.32 5.00 15.00
C ILE A 386 -13.96 5.66 15.23
N GLY A 387 -13.80 6.91 14.79
CA GLY A 387 -12.58 7.69 14.99
C GLY A 387 -12.31 7.99 16.47
N ALA A 388 -13.34 8.28 17.26
CA ALA A 388 -13.22 8.53 18.70
C ALA A 388 -12.70 7.30 19.46
N VAL A 389 -13.22 6.11 19.16
CA VAL A 389 -12.74 4.85 19.77
C VAL A 389 -11.29 4.55 19.36
N LEU A 390 -10.96 4.76 18.08
CA LEU A 390 -9.61 4.52 17.57
C LEU A 390 -8.58 5.51 18.12
N GLN A 391 -8.99 6.73 18.43
CA GLN A 391 -8.12 7.72 19.05
C GLN A 391 -7.70 7.33 20.47
N LEU A 392 -8.59 6.68 21.23
CA LEU A 392 -8.28 6.13 22.55
C LEU A 392 -7.32 4.93 22.50
N MET A 393 -7.07 4.39 21.30
CA MET A 393 -6.23 3.22 21.14
C MET A 393 -4.78 3.57 21.48
N PRO A 394 -4.15 2.86 22.43
CA PRO A 394 -2.76 3.12 22.78
C PRO A 394 -1.84 2.92 21.58
N LYS A 395 -0.84 3.80 21.44
CA LYS A 395 0.16 3.74 20.36
C LYS A 395 0.81 2.36 20.20
N PRO A 396 1.14 1.60 21.27
CA PRO A 396 1.71 0.27 21.11
C PRO A 396 0.83 -0.74 20.35
N VAL A 397 -0.49 -0.62 20.50
CA VAL A 397 -1.46 -1.49 19.81
C VAL A 397 -1.46 -1.19 18.31
N LEU A 398 -1.51 0.11 17.95
CA LEU A 398 -1.41 0.56 16.55
C LEU A 398 -0.03 0.23 15.96
N GLY A 399 1.05 0.39 16.72
CA GLY A 399 2.42 0.07 16.29
C GLY A 399 2.57 -1.39 15.85
N GLY A 400 2.01 -2.32 16.61
CA GLY A 400 2.02 -3.75 16.24
C GLY A 400 1.33 -4.04 14.91
N ALA A 401 0.16 -3.45 14.66
CA ALA A 401 -0.55 -3.62 13.40
C ALA A 401 0.16 -2.95 12.21
N THR A 402 0.64 -1.71 12.42
CA THR A 402 1.28 -0.91 11.38
C THR A 402 2.64 -1.47 10.95
N LEU A 403 3.37 -2.14 11.85
CA LEU A 403 4.61 -2.84 11.48
C LEU A 403 4.38 -3.89 10.38
N ILE A 404 3.33 -4.70 10.49
CA ILE A 404 2.98 -5.70 9.46
C ILE A 404 2.56 -5.01 8.17
N MET A 405 1.80 -3.92 8.25
CA MET A 405 1.35 -3.18 7.07
C MET A 405 2.52 -2.55 6.31
N PHE A 406 3.45 -1.87 6.99
CA PHE A 406 4.62 -1.28 6.34
C PHE A 406 5.61 -2.33 5.85
N GLY A 407 5.79 -3.42 6.61
CA GLY A 407 6.61 -4.55 6.19
C GLY A 407 6.08 -5.22 4.92
N THR A 408 4.76 -5.44 4.81
CA THR A 408 4.17 -6.03 3.60
C THR A 408 4.25 -5.09 2.39
N VAL A 409 4.13 -3.77 2.59
CA VAL A 409 4.37 -2.78 1.53
C VAL A 409 5.82 -2.85 1.04
N ALA A 410 6.81 -2.91 1.94
CA ALA A 410 8.21 -3.05 1.56
C ALA A 410 8.46 -4.34 0.75
N VAL A 411 7.89 -5.47 1.20
CA VAL A 411 7.98 -6.75 0.50
C VAL A 411 7.31 -6.73 -0.87
N ALA A 412 6.17 -6.02 -1.02
CA ALA A 412 5.52 -5.84 -2.32
C ALA A 412 6.43 -5.09 -3.31
N GLY A 413 7.12 -4.04 -2.85
CA GLY A 413 8.13 -3.34 -3.65
C GLY A 413 9.27 -4.26 -4.08
N ILE A 414 9.79 -5.08 -3.15
CA ILE A 414 10.85 -6.07 -3.45
C ILE A 414 10.37 -7.10 -4.48
N LYS A 415 9.11 -7.55 -4.41
CA LYS A 415 8.55 -8.47 -5.38
C LYS A 415 8.52 -7.87 -6.80
N ILE A 416 8.12 -6.59 -6.92
CA ILE A 416 8.16 -5.87 -8.21
C ILE A 416 9.59 -5.77 -8.72
N LEU A 417 10.56 -5.48 -7.85
CA LEU A 417 11.99 -5.43 -8.21
C LEU A 417 12.52 -6.79 -8.67
N ALA A 418 12.08 -7.88 -8.03
CA ALA A 418 12.45 -9.23 -8.42
C ALA A 418 11.90 -9.60 -9.80
N GLU A 419 10.64 -9.26 -10.08
CA GLU A 419 10.00 -9.46 -11.39
C GLU A 419 10.65 -8.60 -12.50
N ALA A 420 11.20 -7.43 -12.14
CA ALA A 420 11.92 -6.56 -13.07
C ALA A 420 13.31 -7.09 -13.48
N GLY A 421 13.85 -8.07 -12.74
CA GLY A 421 15.21 -8.56 -12.89
C GLY A 421 16.24 -7.65 -12.20
N LEU A 422 17.04 -8.22 -11.29
CA LEU A 422 18.13 -7.53 -10.58
C LEU A 422 19.48 -7.76 -11.26
N HIS A 423 19.58 -7.36 -12.53
CA HIS A 423 20.86 -7.33 -13.24
C HIS A 423 21.71 -6.11 -12.85
N ARG A 424 22.96 -6.05 -13.34
CA ARG A 424 23.96 -5.06 -12.90
C ARG A 424 23.43 -3.62 -12.89
N ARG A 425 22.76 -3.19 -13.98
CA ARG A 425 22.15 -1.86 -14.07
C ARG A 425 21.08 -1.64 -13.00
N ASN A 426 20.12 -2.54 -12.87
CA ASN A 426 18.99 -2.37 -11.95
C ASN A 426 19.43 -2.43 -10.49
N VAL A 427 20.40 -3.28 -10.16
CA VAL A 427 21.01 -3.33 -8.82
C VAL A 427 21.65 -2.00 -8.44
N LEU A 428 22.38 -1.35 -9.36
CA LEU A 428 22.98 -0.04 -9.11
C LEU A 428 21.92 1.04 -8.85
N ILE A 429 20.85 1.07 -9.66
CA ILE A 429 19.73 2.01 -9.47
C ILE A 429 19.12 1.82 -8.07
N VAL A 430 18.77 0.57 -7.73
CA VAL A 430 18.13 0.23 -6.45
C VAL A 430 19.05 0.56 -5.27
N ALA A 431 20.31 0.13 -5.32
CA ALA A 431 21.25 0.29 -4.22
C ALA A 431 21.51 1.76 -3.87
N ILE A 432 21.76 2.61 -4.88
CA ILE A 432 22.02 4.04 -4.65
C ILE A 432 20.74 4.73 -4.15
N SER A 433 19.60 4.42 -4.75
CA SER A 433 18.33 5.07 -4.40
C SER A 433 17.85 4.71 -2.99
N LEU A 434 17.92 3.43 -2.62
CA LEU A 434 17.61 2.99 -1.26
C LEU A 434 18.64 3.53 -0.25
N GLY A 435 19.93 3.49 -0.59
CA GLY A 435 21.02 3.98 0.25
C GLY A 435 20.89 5.47 0.55
N MET A 436 20.63 6.30 -0.47
CA MET A 436 20.42 7.74 -0.30
C MET A 436 19.15 8.05 0.48
N GLY A 437 18.02 7.43 0.12
CA GLY A 437 16.75 7.66 0.80
C GLY A 437 16.80 7.29 2.29
N LEU A 438 17.21 6.07 2.61
CA LEU A 438 17.34 5.60 4.00
C LEU A 438 18.48 6.31 4.74
N GLY A 439 19.56 6.66 4.04
CA GLY A 439 20.70 7.38 4.61
C GLY A 439 20.30 8.76 5.14
N VAL A 440 19.52 9.52 4.37
CA VAL A 440 18.98 10.82 4.81
C VAL A 440 18.02 10.65 6.00
N ALA A 441 17.22 9.58 6.02
CA ALA A 441 16.34 9.28 7.16
C ALA A 441 17.12 8.94 8.45
N ALA A 442 18.31 8.35 8.30
CA ALA A 442 19.17 7.93 9.40
C ALA A 442 20.08 9.05 9.90
N VAL A 443 20.56 9.92 9.00
CA VAL A 443 21.44 11.06 9.31
C VAL A 443 20.88 12.34 8.66
N PRO A 444 19.81 12.93 9.22
CA PRO A 444 19.20 14.14 8.67
C PRO A 444 20.15 15.35 8.63
N GLU A 445 21.18 15.35 9.49
CA GLU A 445 22.17 16.43 9.62
C GLU A 445 22.97 16.68 8.34
N VAL A 446 23.02 15.70 7.42
CA VAL A 446 23.66 15.86 6.10
C VAL A 446 23.01 16.99 5.29
N LEU A 447 21.75 17.34 5.56
CA LEU A 447 21.03 18.41 4.87
C LEU A 447 21.23 19.79 5.49
N ARG A 448 21.95 19.92 6.62
CA ARG A 448 21.98 21.13 7.47
C ARG A 448 22.36 22.41 6.71
N ASP A 449 23.34 22.33 5.80
CA ASP A 449 23.86 23.50 5.08
C ASP A 449 23.10 23.79 3.78
N LEU A 450 22.07 22.99 3.45
CA LEU A 450 21.24 23.25 2.27
C LEU A 450 20.33 24.47 2.48
N PRO A 451 20.04 25.23 1.41
CA PRO A 451 18.99 26.25 1.44
C PRO A 451 17.67 25.64 1.94
N LYS A 452 16.92 26.38 2.78
CA LYS A 452 15.67 25.90 3.41
C LYS A 452 14.70 25.23 2.43
N ALA A 453 14.60 25.75 1.20
CA ALA A 453 13.75 25.16 0.17
C ALA A 453 14.20 23.74 -0.24
N LEU A 454 15.50 23.51 -0.40
CA LEU A 454 16.05 22.19 -0.74
C LEU A 454 16.04 21.26 0.48
N HIS A 455 16.32 21.80 1.67
CA HIS A 455 16.22 21.05 2.91
C HIS A 455 14.84 20.40 3.06
N ASN A 456 13.75 21.18 2.93
CA ASN A 456 12.39 20.68 3.09
C ASN A 456 11.98 19.63 2.04
N ILE A 457 12.55 19.68 0.83
CA ILE A 457 12.29 18.69 -0.23
C ILE A 457 13.04 17.39 0.07
N PHE A 458 14.34 17.50 0.38
CA PHE A 458 15.21 16.34 0.59
C PHE A 458 15.08 15.73 1.98
N GLU A 459 14.40 16.38 2.93
CA GLU A 459 14.06 15.80 4.23
C GLU A 459 13.21 14.53 4.09
N SER A 460 12.42 14.41 3.01
CA SER A 460 11.63 13.23 2.71
C SER A 460 12.50 12.11 2.14
N PRO A 461 12.67 10.97 2.84
CA PRO A 461 13.44 9.82 2.35
C PRO A 461 12.96 9.34 0.99
N ILE A 462 11.64 9.31 0.82
CA ILE A 462 10.95 8.88 -0.40
C ILE A 462 11.30 9.79 -1.57
N THR A 463 11.33 11.11 -1.34
CA THR A 463 11.66 12.10 -2.38
C THR A 463 13.09 11.93 -2.87
N VAL A 464 14.05 11.80 -1.95
CA VAL A 464 15.47 11.59 -2.27
C VAL A 464 15.64 10.33 -3.09
N GLY A 465 15.09 9.20 -2.62
CA GLY A 465 15.25 7.93 -3.32
C GLY A 465 14.52 7.88 -4.66
N ALA A 466 13.33 8.48 -4.77
CA ALA A 466 12.61 8.59 -6.05
C ALA A 466 13.41 9.42 -7.06
N PHE A 467 13.96 10.56 -6.63
CA PHE A 467 14.79 11.40 -7.47
C PHE A 467 16.03 10.65 -7.97
N CYS A 468 16.76 9.96 -7.07
CA CYS A 468 17.90 9.12 -7.45
C CYS A 468 17.49 8.02 -8.45
N ALA A 469 16.37 7.32 -8.19
CA ALA A 469 15.92 6.23 -9.05
C ALA A 469 15.58 6.71 -10.46
N ILE A 470 14.85 7.83 -10.55
CA ILE A 470 14.46 8.44 -11.82
C ILE A 470 15.70 8.92 -12.59
N VAL A 471 16.59 9.66 -11.94
CA VAL A 471 17.80 10.21 -12.57
C VAL A 471 18.71 9.09 -13.07
N LEU A 472 18.96 8.07 -12.23
CA LEU A 472 19.81 6.94 -12.62
C LEU A 472 19.17 6.08 -13.72
N ASN A 473 17.85 5.91 -13.70
CA ASN A 473 17.15 5.18 -14.75
C ASN A 473 17.25 5.89 -16.11
N ILE A 474 17.27 7.23 -16.14
CA ILE A 474 17.47 8.02 -17.36
C ILE A 474 18.96 7.99 -17.78
N PHE A 475 19.87 8.11 -16.83
CA PHE A 475 21.30 8.25 -17.09
C PHE A 475 21.97 6.94 -17.51
N LEU A 476 21.59 5.81 -16.92
CA LEU A 476 22.18 4.51 -17.21
C LEU A 476 21.55 3.89 -18.47
N PRO A 477 22.37 3.44 -19.44
CA PRO A 477 21.88 2.86 -20.69
C PRO A 477 21.03 1.61 -20.41
N GLU A 478 19.96 1.42 -21.18
CA GLU A 478 19.13 0.20 -21.07
C GLU A 478 19.95 -1.02 -21.47
N GLU A 479 20.01 -2.00 -20.58
CA GLU A 479 20.62 -3.30 -20.85
C GLU A 479 19.50 -4.15 -21.49
N PHE A 480 19.54 -4.32 -22.81
CA PHE A 480 18.61 -5.21 -23.50
C PHE A 480 19.01 -6.64 -23.14
N LEU A 481 18.29 -7.23 -22.18
CA LEU A 481 18.24 -8.68 -22.07
C LEU A 481 17.45 -9.17 -23.29
N GLU A 482 18.17 -9.63 -24.32
CA GLU A 482 17.59 -10.62 -25.22
C GLU A 482 17.13 -11.75 -24.31
N LEU A 483 15.81 -11.92 -24.19
CA LEU A 483 15.29 -13.19 -23.74
C LEU A 483 15.82 -14.17 -24.79
N GLU A 484 16.78 -15.00 -24.42
CA GLU A 484 17.07 -16.22 -25.16
C GLU A 484 15.72 -16.93 -25.28
N GLU A 485 15.05 -16.77 -26.42
CA GLU A 485 14.17 -17.82 -26.89
C GLU A 485 15.09 -19.02 -26.91
N ASP A 486 14.82 -20.01 -26.05
CA ASP A 486 15.43 -21.32 -26.17
C ASP A 486 15.23 -21.72 -27.64
N GLU A 487 16.27 -21.54 -28.47
CA GLU A 487 16.43 -22.24 -29.73
C GLU A 487 16.55 -23.69 -29.32
N PHE A 488 15.40 -24.31 -29.07
CA PHE A 488 15.25 -25.73 -29.27
C PHE A 488 15.50 -25.93 -30.75
N ASP A 489 16.77 -26.12 -31.09
CA ASP A 489 17.19 -26.63 -32.38
C ASP A 489 16.95 -28.14 -32.36
N PRO A 490 15.84 -28.63 -32.97
CA PRO A 490 15.55 -30.06 -33.02
C PRO A 490 16.63 -30.84 -33.79
N GLU A 491 17.43 -30.19 -34.65
CA GLU A 491 18.46 -30.84 -35.44
C GLU A 491 19.72 -31.14 -34.61
N SER A 492 20.16 -30.23 -33.74
CA SER A 492 21.30 -30.50 -32.82
C SER A 492 21.00 -31.62 -31.81
N SER A 493 19.74 -31.77 -31.39
CA SER A 493 19.30 -32.79 -30.43
C SER A 493 19.18 -34.18 -31.09
N THR A 494 18.74 -34.24 -32.35
CA THR A 494 18.67 -35.49 -33.11
C THR A 494 20.05 -35.98 -33.54
N LEU A 495 20.97 -35.08 -33.92
CA LEU A 495 22.36 -35.44 -34.25
C LEU A 495 23.12 -36.02 -33.05
N LYS A 496 22.90 -35.51 -31.83
CA LYS A 496 23.50 -36.09 -30.60
C LYS A 496 23.00 -37.50 -30.29
N VAL A 497 21.74 -37.80 -30.57
CA VAL A 497 21.15 -39.14 -30.36
C VAL A 497 21.57 -40.12 -31.46
N MET A 498 21.83 -39.64 -32.68
CA MET A 498 22.29 -40.49 -33.79
C MET A 498 23.80 -40.80 -33.75
N GLN A 499 24.59 -40.00 -33.02
CA GLN A 499 26.04 -40.17 -32.93
C GLN A 499 26.52 -40.96 -31.70
N ASP A 500 25.64 -41.34 -30.79
CA ASP A 500 25.98 -42.12 -29.58
C ASP A 500 25.19 -43.44 -29.53
N PRO A 501 25.77 -44.56 -30.00
CA PRO A 501 25.10 -45.87 -30.04
C PRO A 501 24.83 -46.50 -28.66
N ASP A 502 25.29 -45.91 -27.55
CA ASP A 502 25.21 -46.53 -26.22
C ASP A 502 24.05 -46.00 -25.34
N VAL A 503 23.16 -45.16 -25.85
CA VAL A 503 22.03 -44.59 -25.06
C VAL A 503 20.81 -45.53 -24.97
N THR A 504 20.90 -46.75 -25.51
CA THR A 504 19.89 -47.80 -25.30
C THR A 504 20.50 -49.08 -24.75
N LYS A 505 20.86 -49.08 -23.47
CA LYS A 505 20.87 -50.28 -22.62
C LYS A 505 20.32 -49.98 -21.24
#